data_AF-A0A6P6H939-F1
#
_entry.id   AF-A0A6P6H939-F1
#
_cell.length_a   1.000
_cell.length_b   1.000
_cell.length_c   1.000
_cell.angle_alpha   90.00
_cell.angle_beta   90.00
_cell.angle_gamma   90.00
#
_symmetry.space_group_name_H-M   'P 1'
#
loop_
_entity.id
_entity.type
_entity.pdbx_description
1 polymer ?
#
loop_
_entity_poly.entity_id
_entity_poly.type
_entity_poly.pdbx_seq_one_letter_code
_entity_poly.pdbx_strand_id
1 'polypeptide(L)'
;MAVSERRGLARRSPPEWGQLLLLLLLLGGCSGRIHRLALTGEKRADIQLNSFGFYTNGSLEVDLSLLRLGLQETEEKAPLVGFSLTRVRSGSVRSYSTRDPHDCPLWKNSSNLLVLFLINTKDLRVQVRKYGEQKKLFISPGLLPEAPSEPGPSNPVHTVTSNVDSGATTTLDKAKSKPTVSQGDQQGPSGKDKELILGLGHLNNSYNFSFHVVIGSQAEEGQYSLNFHNCYNSRPGQEQPFDITVMIREKNPEGFLSAAEIPLFKLYMVMSACFLAAGIFWVSLLCRNTMTNSGFREGLSKVNKTASGRELL
;
A
#
# COMPACT_ATOMS: atom_id res chain seq x y z
N MET A 1 -18.55 4.67 68.17
CA MET A 1 -19.27 3.90 67.13
C MET A 1 -19.39 4.77 65.90
N ALA A 2 -19.11 4.20 64.74
CA ALA A 2 -18.60 4.89 63.55
C ALA A 2 -19.60 5.85 62.87
N VAL A 3 -19.09 7.05 62.54
CA VAL A 3 -19.70 8.02 61.62
C VAL A 3 -19.53 7.47 60.20
N SER A 4 -20.63 7.08 59.55
CA SER A 4 -20.65 6.68 58.14
C SER A 4 -20.96 7.89 57.27
N GLU A 5 -19.92 8.55 56.76
CA GLU A 5 -20.02 9.55 55.69
C GLU A 5 -20.55 8.87 54.41
N ARG A 6 -21.81 9.13 54.06
CA ARG A 6 -22.30 8.92 52.70
C ARG A 6 -21.79 10.06 51.81
N ARG A 7 -20.58 9.90 51.24
CA ARG A 7 -20.17 10.68 50.07
C ARG A 7 -21.04 10.26 48.89
N GLY A 8 -22.03 11.10 48.57
CA GLY A 8 -22.80 10.98 47.35
C GLY A 8 -21.87 11.13 46.15
N LEU A 9 -21.62 10.03 45.44
CA LEU A 9 -21.16 10.10 44.06
C LEU A 9 -22.26 10.82 43.29
N ALA A 10 -21.97 12.06 42.89
CA ALA A 10 -22.81 12.86 42.02
C ALA A 10 -23.25 11.99 40.84
N ARG A 11 -24.57 11.81 40.73
CA ARG A 11 -25.25 11.06 39.67
C ARG A 11 -25.06 11.81 38.36
N ARG A 12 -23.88 11.69 37.77
CA ARG A 12 -23.57 12.24 36.45
C ARG A 12 -24.45 11.50 35.45
N SER A 13 -25.14 12.25 34.60
CA SER A 13 -26.22 11.73 33.77
C SER A 13 -25.68 10.63 32.81
N PRO A 14 -26.38 9.50 32.62
CA PRO A 14 -25.95 8.45 31.70
C PRO A 14 -25.74 8.88 30.23
N PRO A 15 -26.40 9.90 29.66
CA PRO A 15 -26.14 10.31 28.27
C PRO A 15 -24.77 10.98 28.06
N GLU A 16 -24.17 11.61 29.08
CA GLU A 16 -22.87 12.29 28.96
C GLU A 16 -21.71 11.31 28.73
N TRP A 17 -21.75 10.13 29.35
CA TRP A 17 -20.74 9.08 29.16
C TRP A 17 -20.82 8.45 27.76
N GLY A 18 -22.03 8.28 27.22
CA GLY A 18 -22.24 7.78 25.86
C GLY A 18 -21.71 8.74 24.79
N GLN A 19 -21.95 10.05 24.97
CA GLN A 19 -21.41 11.08 24.09
C GLN A 19 -19.88 11.17 24.16
N LEU A 20 -19.30 11.05 25.36
CA LEU A 20 -17.85 11.06 25.54
C LEU A 20 -17.18 9.83 24.92
N LEU A 21 -17.80 8.64 25.03
CA LEU A 21 -17.30 7.40 24.42
C LEU A 21 -17.40 7.43 22.89
N LEU A 22 -18.50 7.97 22.34
CA LEU A 22 -18.67 8.17 20.90
C LEU A 22 -17.65 9.16 20.35
N LEU A 23 -17.37 10.24 21.09
CA LEU A 23 -16.33 11.20 20.75
C LEU A 23 -14.94 10.55 20.76
N LEU A 24 -14.61 9.74 21.78
CA LEU A 24 -13.34 9.01 21.83
C LEU A 24 -13.14 8.04 20.65
N LEU A 25 -14.19 7.36 20.21
CA LEU A 25 -14.16 6.46 19.05
C LEU A 25 -13.90 7.21 17.72
N LEU A 26 -14.37 8.45 17.61
CA LEU A 26 -14.15 9.29 16.42
C LEU A 26 -12.74 9.91 16.36
N LEU A 27 -12.05 10.04 17.50
CA LEU A 27 -10.68 10.58 17.55
C LEU A 27 -9.58 9.52 17.33
N GLY A 28 -9.93 8.26 17.08
CA GLY A 28 -8.96 7.21 16.79
C GLY A 28 -8.31 7.38 15.43
N GLY A 29 -7.13 8.00 15.38
CA GLY A 29 -6.30 8.02 14.17
C GLY A 29 -5.73 6.63 13.87
N CYS A 30 -5.91 6.13 12.66
CA CYS A 30 -5.22 4.93 12.18
C CYS A 30 -3.90 5.35 11.49
N SER A 31 -2.77 4.89 12.03
CA SER A 31 -1.48 5.05 11.37
C SER A 31 -1.15 3.81 10.55
N GLY A 32 -1.07 3.95 9.23
CA GLY A 32 -0.59 2.92 8.32
C GLY A 32 0.85 3.22 7.92
N ARG A 33 1.76 2.24 8.04
CA ARG A 33 3.14 2.35 7.54
C ARG A 33 3.25 1.63 6.20
N ILE A 34 3.81 2.31 5.19
CA ILE A 34 4.10 1.71 3.88
C ILE A 34 5.17 0.62 4.03
N HIS A 35 5.01 -0.48 3.28
CA HIS A 35 5.82 -1.68 3.42
C HIS A 35 7.23 -1.49 2.82
N ARG A 36 8.24 -1.42 3.71
CA ARG A 36 9.66 -1.51 3.38
C ARG A 36 10.16 -2.90 3.73
N LEU A 37 10.59 -3.68 2.75
CA LEU A 37 11.22 -4.97 3.00
C LEU A 37 12.73 -4.83 2.82
N ALA A 38 13.47 -5.01 3.92
CA ALA A 38 14.93 -5.05 3.93
C ALA A 38 15.38 -6.44 4.39
N LEU A 39 15.99 -7.21 3.51
CA LEU A 39 16.56 -8.51 3.79
C LEU A 39 18.09 -8.41 3.68
N THR A 40 18.80 -8.91 4.69
CA THR A 40 20.26 -8.92 4.76
C THR A 40 20.76 -10.35 4.89
N GLY A 41 21.79 -10.72 4.14
CA GLY A 41 22.37 -12.07 4.18
C GLY A 41 21.42 -13.17 3.70
N GLU A 42 20.50 -12.85 2.80
CA GLU A 42 19.48 -13.77 2.31
C GLU A 42 20.10 -14.81 1.35
N LYS A 43 19.68 -16.06 1.46
CA LYS A 43 20.21 -17.18 0.66
C LYS A 43 19.16 -17.80 -0.25
N ARG A 44 17.86 -17.55 -0.01
CA ARG A 44 16.78 -18.14 -0.81
C ARG A 44 16.86 -17.73 -2.28
N ALA A 45 16.62 -18.69 -3.16
CA ALA A 45 16.59 -18.46 -4.61
C ALA A 45 15.27 -17.85 -5.11
N ASP A 46 14.14 -18.05 -4.42
CA ASP A 46 12.84 -17.46 -4.73
C ASP A 46 12.24 -16.85 -3.45
N ILE A 47 11.79 -15.61 -3.56
CA ILE A 47 11.19 -14.85 -2.49
C ILE A 47 9.91 -14.22 -3.02
N GLN A 48 8.77 -14.65 -2.48
CA GLN A 48 7.50 -13.96 -2.71
C GLN A 48 7.51 -12.65 -1.94
N LEU A 49 7.53 -11.52 -2.67
CA LEU A 49 7.60 -10.19 -2.09
C LEU A 49 6.22 -9.63 -1.77
N ASN A 50 5.26 -9.82 -2.69
CA ASN A 50 3.91 -9.31 -2.54
C ASN A 50 2.88 -10.16 -3.30
N SER A 51 1.63 -10.12 -2.83
CA SER A 51 0.45 -10.68 -3.48
C SER A 51 -0.72 -9.71 -3.33
N PHE A 52 -1.13 -9.06 -4.41
CA PHE A 52 -2.16 -8.02 -4.38
C PHE A 52 -3.17 -8.13 -5.53
N GLY A 53 -4.43 -7.88 -5.25
CA GLY A 53 -5.52 -7.86 -6.22
C GLY A 53 -5.76 -6.47 -6.77
N PHE A 54 -5.66 -6.30 -8.09
CA PHE A 54 -5.84 -5.01 -8.75
C PHE A 54 -7.16 -4.93 -9.52
N TYR A 55 -7.86 -3.80 -9.36
CA TYR A 55 -8.93 -3.35 -10.26
C TYR A 55 -8.35 -2.53 -11.42
N THR A 56 -9.18 -2.20 -12.42
CA THR A 56 -8.81 -1.22 -13.44
C THR A 56 -8.35 0.09 -12.80
N ASN A 57 -7.33 0.70 -13.40
CA ASN A 57 -6.65 1.90 -12.90
C ASN A 57 -5.92 1.71 -11.56
N GLY A 58 -5.74 0.45 -11.11
CA GLY A 58 -4.81 0.13 -10.04
C GLY A 58 -3.35 0.27 -10.50
N SER A 59 -2.46 0.56 -9.56
CA SER A 59 -1.02 0.69 -9.78
C SER A 59 -0.18 -0.12 -8.79
N LEU A 60 0.90 -0.67 -9.29
CA LEU A 60 1.97 -1.30 -8.52
C LEU A 60 3.25 -0.51 -8.76
N GLU A 61 3.81 0.09 -7.72
CA GLU A 61 5.12 0.75 -7.76
C GLU A 61 6.13 -0.08 -6.98
N VAL A 62 7.30 -0.29 -7.58
CA VAL A 62 8.40 -1.04 -6.98
C VAL A 62 9.65 -0.18 -7.07
N ASP A 63 10.22 0.11 -5.90
CA ASP A 63 11.50 0.83 -5.78
C ASP A 63 12.53 -0.08 -5.11
N LEU A 64 13.48 -0.56 -5.93
CA LEU A 64 14.63 -1.29 -5.46
C LEU A 64 15.72 -0.29 -5.08
N SER A 65 15.76 0.06 -3.81
CA SER A 65 16.73 1.01 -3.27
C SER A 65 18.14 0.42 -3.09
N LEU A 66 18.23 -0.88 -2.78
CA LEU A 66 19.49 -1.58 -2.57
C LEU A 66 19.41 -3.02 -3.04
N LEU A 67 20.39 -3.44 -3.83
CA LEU A 67 20.65 -4.82 -4.17
C LEU A 67 22.16 -5.06 -4.18
N ARG A 68 22.64 -5.87 -3.27
CA ARG A 68 24.05 -6.29 -3.19
C ARG A 68 24.13 -7.78 -3.43
N LEU A 69 24.72 -8.15 -4.55
CA LEU A 69 24.91 -9.55 -4.91
C LEU A 69 26.34 -9.96 -4.52
N GLY A 70 26.48 -11.09 -3.83
CA GLY A 70 27.79 -11.67 -3.48
C GLY A 70 28.52 -12.34 -4.66
N LEU A 71 28.21 -11.93 -5.89
CA LEU A 71 28.62 -12.64 -7.10
C LEU A 71 30.09 -12.46 -7.43
N GLN A 72 30.78 -13.59 -7.57
CA GLN A 72 32.03 -13.68 -8.31
C GLN A 72 31.68 -13.78 -9.80
N GLU A 73 32.16 -12.84 -10.61
CA GLU A 73 31.88 -12.75 -12.05
C GLU A 73 32.45 -13.98 -12.78
N THR A 74 31.67 -15.05 -12.90
CA THR A 74 32.04 -16.19 -13.73
C THR A 74 31.07 -16.38 -14.89
N GLU A 75 31.60 -16.05 -16.07
CA GLU A 75 31.15 -16.31 -17.45
C GLU A 75 29.78 -15.78 -17.92
N GLU A 76 29.73 -15.50 -19.22
CA GLU A 76 28.60 -14.96 -20.01
C GLU A 76 27.39 -15.90 -20.04
N LYS A 77 26.70 -16.06 -18.92
CA LYS A 77 25.36 -16.68 -18.89
C LYS A 77 24.28 -15.61 -18.78
N ALA A 78 23.11 -15.92 -19.33
CA ALA A 78 21.91 -15.10 -19.30
C ALA A 78 21.63 -14.55 -17.89
N PRO A 79 20.96 -13.39 -17.75
CA PRO A 79 20.68 -12.78 -16.45
C PRO A 79 19.99 -13.79 -15.51
N LEU A 80 20.62 -14.04 -14.37
CA LEU A 80 20.19 -15.04 -13.38
C LEU A 80 19.48 -14.41 -12.16
N VAL A 81 19.32 -13.09 -12.15
CA VAL A 81 18.65 -12.36 -11.06
C VAL A 81 17.57 -11.46 -11.65
N GLY A 82 16.43 -11.37 -10.99
CA GLY A 82 15.33 -10.54 -11.49
C GLY A 82 14.04 -10.65 -10.70
N PHE A 83 13.00 -10.01 -11.21
CA PHE A 83 11.65 -10.08 -10.67
C PHE A 83 10.73 -10.81 -11.63
N SER A 84 9.74 -11.50 -11.09
CA SER A 84 8.61 -12.02 -11.86
C SER A 84 7.31 -11.45 -11.31
N LEU A 85 6.47 -10.95 -12.19
CA LEU A 85 5.10 -10.54 -11.88
C LEU A 85 4.15 -11.52 -12.57
N THR A 86 3.49 -12.37 -11.78
CA THR A 86 2.56 -13.37 -12.29
C THR A 86 1.14 -12.97 -11.96
N ARG A 87 0.19 -13.21 -12.88
CA ARG A 87 -1.24 -13.05 -12.59
C ARG A 87 -1.89 -14.42 -12.47
N VAL A 88 -2.63 -14.63 -11.39
CA VAL A 88 -3.44 -15.83 -11.19
C VAL A 88 -4.81 -15.58 -11.85
N ARG A 89 -5.27 -16.52 -12.70
CA ARG A 89 -6.63 -16.45 -13.24
C ARG A 89 -7.64 -16.71 -12.12
N SER A 90 -8.70 -15.90 -12.08
CA SER A 90 -9.83 -16.11 -11.16
C SER A 90 -10.37 -17.54 -11.32
N GLY A 91 -10.36 -18.32 -10.24
CA GLY A 91 -10.82 -19.71 -10.22
C GLY A 91 -9.76 -20.79 -10.47
N SER A 92 -8.49 -20.45 -10.74
CA SER A 92 -7.42 -21.46 -10.78
C SER A 92 -6.84 -21.67 -9.37
N VAL A 93 -6.99 -22.88 -8.83
CA VAL A 93 -6.19 -23.33 -7.67
C VAL A 93 -4.72 -23.27 -8.07
N ARG A 94 -3.84 -22.72 -7.21
CA ARG A 94 -2.39 -22.78 -7.40
C ARG A 94 -2.04 -24.25 -7.63
N SER A 95 -1.80 -24.64 -8.88
CA SER A 95 -1.20 -25.92 -9.17
C SER A 95 0.17 -25.85 -8.52
N TYR A 96 0.38 -26.59 -7.43
CA TYR A 96 1.71 -26.85 -6.91
C TYR A 96 2.42 -27.70 -7.98
N SER A 97 2.87 -27.07 -9.06
CA SER A 97 3.83 -27.70 -9.93
C SER A 97 5.04 -27.95 -9.05
N THR A 98 5.34 -29.23 -8.84
CA THR A 98 6.65 -29.69 -8.36
C THR A 98 7.69 -29.03 -9.24
N ARG A 99 8.26 -27.92 -8.75
CA ARG A 99 9.31 -27.21 -9.48
C ARG A 99 10.50 -28.13 -9.48
N ASP A 100 11.01 -28.45 -10.67
CA ASP A 100 12.31 -29.06 -10.76
C ASP A 100 13.32 -28.11 -10.08
N PRO A 101 14.11 -28.59 -9.11
CA PRO A 101 15.11 -27.79 -8.39
C PRO A 101 16.14 -27.09 -9.30
N HIS A 102 16.20 -27.49 -10.58
CA HIS A 102 17.18 -27.03 -11.55
C HIS A 102 16.67 -26.03 -12.59
N ASP A 103 15.36 -25.72 -12.62
CA ASP A 103 14.79 -24.83 -13.63
C ASP A 103 14.48 -23.44 -13.04
N CYS A 104 15.26 -22.45 -13.45
CA CYS A 104 15.12 -21.06 -13.03
C CYS A 104 13.87 -20.44 -13.70
N PRO A 105 12.91 -19.87 -12.94
CA PRO A 105 11.71 -19.25 -13.52
C PRO A 105 12.00 -18.13 -14.53
N LEU A 106 13.16 -17.47 -14.41
CA LEU A 106 13.59 -16.40 -15.32
C LEU A 106 13.96 -16.89 -16.72
N TRP A 107 14.24 -18.18 -16.90
CA TRP A 107 14.61 -18.77 -18.20
C TRP A 107 13.40 -19.30 -18.97
N LYS A 108 12.25 -19.40 -18.31
CA LYS A 108 11.07 -20.03 -18.88
C LYS A 108 10.35 -19.08 -19.84
N ASN A 109 10.43 -19.38 -21.14
CA ASN A 109 9.46 -18.84 -22.10
C ASN A 109 8.11 -19.52 -21.82
N SER A 110 7.19 -18.77 -21.22
CA SER A 110 5.89 -19.29 -20.85
C SER A 110 4.78 -18.68 -21.69
N SER A 111 3.74 -19.46 -21.98
CA SER A 111 2.46 -18.96 -22.49
C SER A 111 1.58 -18.38 -21.37
N ASN A 112 2.01 -18.50 -20.11
CA ASN A 112 1.28 -18.02 -18.94
C ASN A 112 1.29 -16.49 -18.81
N LEU A 113 0.38 -15.96 -17.99
CA LEU A 113 0.32 -14.56 -17.59
C LEU A 113 1.53 -14.22 -16.70
N LEU A 114 2.66 -13.92 -17.35
CA LEU A 114 3.93 -13.64 -16.72
C LEU A 114 4.60 -12.38 -17.32
N VAL A 115 5.15 -11.53 -16.45
CA VAL A 115 6.13 -10.50 -16.81
C VAL A 115 7.43 -10.77 -16.05
N LEU A 116 8.56 -10.71 -16.75
CA LEU A 116 9.90 -10.87 -16.19
C LEU A 116 10.68 -9.56 -16.30
N PHE A 117 11.35 -9.19 -15.22
CA PHE A 117 12.30 -8.09 -15.14
C PHE A 117 13.68 -8.69 -14.91
N LEU A 118 14.47 -8.83 -15.97
CA LEU A 118 15.75 -9.50 -15.96
C LEU A 118 16.86 -8.48 -15.71
N ILE A 119 17.58 -8.62 -14.60
CA ILE A 119 18.63 -7.68 -14.21
C ILE A 119 19.95 -8.15 -14.81
N ASN A 120 20.53 -7.32 -15.67
CA ASN A 120 21.86 -7.52 -16.21
C ASN A 120 22.82 -6.52 -15.55
N THR A 121 23.66 -7.04 -14.65
CA THR A 121 24.66 -6.25 -13.91
C THR A 121 25.82 -5.80 -14.79
N LYS A 122 26.14 -6.53 -15.86
CA LYS A 122 27.24 -6.20 -16.79
C LYS A 122 26.88 -5.00 -17.67
N ASP A 123 25.68 -5.02 -18.24
CA ASP A 123 25.20 -3.96 -19.14
C ASP A 123 24.52 -2.80 -18.41
N LEU A 124 24.36 -2.89 -17.09
CA LEU A 124 23.60 -1.95 -16.25
C LEU A 124 22.19 -1.68 -16.78
N ARG A 125 21.49 -2.77 -17.13
CA ARG A 125 20.16 -2.72 -17.76
C ARG A 125 19.22 -3.74 -17.12
N VAL A 126 17.94 -3.40 -17.09
CA VAL A 126 16.85 -4.32 -16.74
C VAL A 126 16.00 -4.56 -17.98
N GLN A 127 16.01 -5.79 -18.49
CA GLN A 127 15.24 -6.20 -19.67
C GLN A 127 13.86 -6.68 -19.23
N VAL A 128 12.80 -6.09 -19.79
CA VAL A 128 11.41 -6.45 -19.45
C VAL A 128 10.82 -7.32 -20.54
N ARG A 129 10.45 -8.55 -20.19
CA ARG A 129 9.78 -9.51 -21.08
C ARG A 129 8.35 -9.75 -20.63
N LYS A 130 7.39 -9.59 -21.54
CA LYS A 130 5.96 -9.77 -21.28
C LYS A 130 5.44 -10.99 -22.03
N TYR A 131 4.70 -11.85 -21.35
CA TYR A 131 4.16 -13.09 -21.89
C TYR A 131 2.63 -13.15 -21.76
N GLY A 132 1.99 -14.00 -22.57
CA GLY A 132 0.54 -14.18 -22.57
C GLY A 132 -0.25 -12.89 -22.86
N GLU A 133 -1.37 -12.72 -22.17
CA GLU A 133 -2.24 -11.53 -22.31
C GLU A 133 -1.67 -10.29 -21.60
N GLN A 134 -0.63 -10.45 -20.76
CA GLN A 134 0.03 -9.36 -20.03
C GLN A 134 0.90 -8.46 -20.93
N LYS A 135 0.97 -8.72 -22.25
CA LYS A 135 1.60 -7.81 -23.23
C LYS A 135 0.99 -6.40 -23.22
N LYS A 136 -0.28 -6.30 -22.85
CA LYS A 136 -1.03 -5.05 -22.79
C LYS A 136 -0.74 -4.20 -21.54
N LEU A 137 -0.05 -4.76 -20.53
CA LEU A 137 0.25 -4.04 -19.30
C LEU A 137 1.15 -2.84 -19.57
N PHE A 138 0.78 -1.70 -19.01
CA PHE A 138 1.59 -0.49 -19.06
C PHE A 138 2.67 -0.58 -17.99
N ILE A 139 3.93 -0.57 -18.42
CA ILE A 139 5.11 -0.65 -17.56
C ILE A 139 6.03 0.48 -17.97
N SER A 140 6.46 1.26 -16.99
CA SER A 140 7.31 2.43 -17.20
C SER A 140 8.41 2.49 -16.13
N PRO A 141 9.59 3.06 -16.46
CA PRO A 141 10.63 3.32 -15.48
C PRO A 141 10.19 4.38 -14.48
N GLY A 142 10.78 4.34 -13.28
CA GLY A 142 10.52 5.34 -12.24
C GLY A 142 9.27 5.04 -11.42
N LEU A 143 9.04 5.91 -10.44
CA LEU A 143 7.83 5.94 -9.62
C LEU A 143 6.76 6.81 -10.28
N LEU A 144 5.50 6.56 -9.94
CA LEU A 144 4.42 7.46 -10.37
C LEU A 144 4.60 8.83 -9.70
N PRO A 145 4.34 9.95 -10.41
CA PRO A 145 4.33 11.26 -9.78
C PRO A 145 3.33 11.25 -8.63
N GLU A 146 3.79 11.62 -7.43
CA GLU A 146 2.91 11.80 -6.29
C GLU A 146 1.94 12.94 -6.65
N ALA A 147 0.64 12.64 -6.75
CA ALA A 147 -0.37 13.67 -6.95
C ALA A 147 -0.17 14.73 -5.87
N PRO A 148 -0.09 16.03 -6.20
CA PRO A 148 0.07 17.07 -5.20
C PRO A 148 -1.04 16.91 -4.15
N SER A 149 -0.65 16.63 -2.91
CA SER A 149 -1.54 16.83 -1.76
C SER A 149 -2.08 18.25 -1.86
N GLU A 150 -3.41 18.40 -1.77
CA GLU A 150 -4.09 19.69 -1.81
C GLU A 150 -3.32 20.74 -0.98
N PRO A 151 -2.90 21.87 -1.58
CA PRO A 151 -2.24 22.93 -0.84
C PRO A 151 -3.26 23.59 0.10
N GLY A 152 -3.04 23.42 1.41
CA GLY A 152 -3.71 24.22 2.43
C GLY A 152 -3.46 25.73 2.23
N PRO A 153 -4.36 26.59 2.73
CA PRO A 153 -4.49 27.97 2.25
C PRO A 153 -3.26 28.83 2.53
N SER A 154 -2.88 29.56 1.48
CA SER A 154 -1.84 30.57 1.40
C SER A 154 -2.02 31.71 2.40
N ASN A 155 -0.92 32.17 3.00
CA ASN A 155 -0.77 33.56 3.45
C ASN A 155 0.36 34.23 2.64
N PRO A 156 0.16 35.45 2.11
CA PRO A 156 1.11 36.12 1.24
C PRO A 156 2.09 37.03 2.00
N VAL A 157 2.99 37.65 1.22
CA VAL A 157 3.86 38.82 1.47
C VAL A 157 5.17 38.53 2.27
N HIS A 158 6.39 38.97 1.88
CA HIS A 158 6.83 40.12 1.08
C HIS A 158 8.10 39.86 0.25
N THR A 159 8.05 40.43 -0.96
CA THR A 159 9.13 40.88 -1.83
C THR A 159 10.16 41.77 -1.12
N VAL A 160 11.45 41.55 -1.36
CA VAL A 160 12.45 42.62 -1.44
C VAL A 160 13.36 42.37 -2.64
N THR A 161 13.30 43.32 -3.57
CA THR A 161 14.11 43.48 -4.77
C THR A 161 15.44 44.14 -4.42
N SER A 162 16.53 43.76 -5.08
CA SER A 162 17.61 44.69 -5.43
C SER A 162 18.29 44.29 -6.74
N ASN A 163 18.09 45.15 -7.74
CA ASN A 163 18.88 45.22 -8.97
C ASN A 163 20.11 46.10 -8.72
N VAL A 164 21.25 45.77 -9.32
CA VAL A 164 22.21 46.76 -9.85
C VAL A 164 22.77 46.25 -11.17
N ASP A 165 22.64 47.10 -12.17
CA ASP A 165 23.03 47.00 -13.59
C ASP A 165 24.39 47.67 -13.81
N SER A 166 25.15 47.23 -14.83
CA SER A 166 26.13 48.01 -15.60
C SER A 166 26.79 47.14 -16.67
N GLY A 167 26.49 47.42 -17.95
CA GLY A 167 27.08 46.77 -19.12
C GLY A 167 28.19 47.58 -19.82
N ALA A 168 28.91 46.92 -20.75
CA ALA A 168 29.21 47.38 -22.13
C ALA A 168 30.29 46.51 -22.85
N THR A 169 29.82 45.75 -23.87
CA THR A 169 30.29 45.70 -25.29
C THR A 169 31.61 45.02 -25.75
N THR A 170 31.44 44.04 -26.67
CA THR A 170 32.31 43.49 -27.76
C THR A 170 33.59 42.73 -27.37
N THR A 171 33.88 41.51 -27.85
CA THR A 171 33.99 41.03 -29.25
C THR A 171 33.84 39.49 -29.37
N LEU A 172 33.64 39.05 -30.62
CA LEU A 172 33.57 37.70 -31.18
C LEU A 172 34.55 36.67 -30.59
N ASP A 173 34.09 35.45 -30.27
CA ASP A 173 34.71 34.20 -30.76
C ASP A 173 33.91 32.92 -30.44
N LYS A 174 34.20 31.90 -31.24
CA LYS A 174 33.40 30.74 -31.66
C LYS A 174 33.79 29.46 -30.91
N ALA A 175 32.87 28.79 -30.19
CA ALA A 175 32.92 27.34 -29.94
C ALA A 175 31.64 26.74 -29.30
N LYS A 176 30.77 26.20 -30.16
CA LYS A 176 30.11 24.88 -30.09
C LYS A 176 29.97 24.17 -28.71
N SER A 177 28.75 24.10 -28.18
CA SER A 177 28.00 22.84 -27.93
C SER A 177 26.64 23.11 -27.29
N LYS A 178 25.59 22.49 -27.85
CA LYS A 178 24.18 22.59 -27.44
C LYS A 178 23.73 21.18 -27.02
N PRO A 179 23.11 20.99 -25.86
CA PRO A 179 22.16 19.90 -25.67
C PRO A 179 20.76 20.49 -25.85
N THR A 180 20.10 20.12 -26.94
CA THR A 180 18.68 20.42 -27.15
C THR A 180 17.87 19.38 -26.40
N VAL A 181 17.19 19.81 -25.34
CA VAL A 181 16.01 19.10 -24.82
C VAL A 181 14.91 19.26 -25.87
N SER A 182 14.38 18.14 -26.36
CA SER A 182 13.14 18.13 -27.13
C SER A 182 12.18 17.15 -26.49
N GLN A 183 11.28 17.76 -25.73
CA GLN A 183 9.94 17.32 -25.39
C GLN A 183 9.14 17.15 -26.70
N GLY A 184 8.36 16.08 -26.81
CA GLY A 184 7.50 15.82 -27.96
C GLY A 184 6.45 14.78 -27.60
N ASP A 185 5.23 15.24 -27.36
CA ASP A 185 4.02 14.44 -27.26
C ASP A 185 3.53 13.96 -28.64
N GLN A 186 2.74 12.89 -28.58
CA GLN A 186 1.86 12.26 -29.58
C GLN A 186 2.46 11.16 -30.48
N GLN A 187 1.94 9.93 -30.33
CA GLN A 187 1.30 9.13 -31.41
C GLN A 187 0.61 7.88 -30.83
N GLY A 188 -0.64 7.61 -31.24
CA GLY A 188 -1.24 6.27 -31.20
C GLY A 188 -0.64 5.30 -32.25
N PRO A 189 -1.40 4.30 -32.72
CA PRO A 189 -1.40 2.91 -32.26
C PRO A 189 -0.46 1.96 -33.06
N SER A 190 -0.05 0.88 -32.38
CA SER A 190 0.40 -0.45 -32.89
C SER A 190 1.60 -0.55 -33.86
N GLY A 191 2.64 -1.29 -33.44
CA GLY A 191 3.53 -1.98 -34.38
C GLY A 191 4.97 -2.18 -33.91
N LYS A 192 5.30 -3.43 -33.56
CA LYS A 192 6.61 -4.01 -33.16
C LYS A 192 6.96 -3.78 -31.69
N ASP A 193 6.91 -4.88 -30.92
CA ASP A 193 7.34 -4.97 -29.52
C ASP A 193 8.82 -4.52 -29.42
N LYS A 194 9.05 -3.21 -29.27
CA LYS A 194 10.35 -2.70 -28.84
C LYS A 194 10.57 -3.26 -27.45
N GLU A 195 11.63 -4.04 -27.30
CA GLU A 195 11.97 -4.62 -26.00
C GLU A 195 12.15 -3.47 -25.00
N LEU A 196 11.35 -3.49 -23.94
CA LEU A 196 11.37 -2.45 -22.93
C LEU A 196 12.60 -2.67 -22.05
N ILE A 197 13.51 -1.70 -22.07
CA ILE A 197 14.75 -1.72 -21.30
C ILE A 197 14.70 -0.57 -20.29
N LEU A 198 14.90 -0.89 -19.02
CA LEU A 198 15.01 0.09 -17.94
C LEU A 198 16.49 0.24 -17.55
N GLY A 199 16.87 1.43 -17.07
CA GLY A 199 18.22 1.67 -16.57
C GLY A 199 18.42 1.05 -15.19
N LEU A 200 19.58 0.43 -14.97
CA LEU A 200 20.01 -0.03 -13.66
C LEU A 200 21.04 0.97 -13.10
N GLY A 201 20.71 1.64 -11.99
CA GLY A 201 21.67 2.46 -11.29
C GLY A 201 22.64 1.60 -10.50
N HIS A 202 23.90 2.03 -10.41
CA HIS A 202 24.94 1.35 -9.64
C HIS A 202 25.71 2.39 -8.82
N LEU A 203 25.66 2.26 -7.50
CA LEU A 203 26.33 3.16 -6.56
C LEU A 203 26.87 2.34 -5.39
N ASN A 204 28.15 2.49 -5.04
CA ASN A 204 28.78 1.85 -3.88
C ASN A 204 28.54 0.33 -3.80
N ASN A 205 28.75 -0.38 -4.92
CA ASN A 205 28.53 -1.83 -5.04
C ASN A 205 27.08 -2.27 -4.76
N SER A 206 26.13 -1.34 -4.93
CA SER A 206 24.70 -1.58 -4.78
C SER A 206 24.02 -1.19 -6.08
N TYR A 207 23.10 -2.04 -6.53
CA TYR A 207 22.23 -1.75 -7.64
C TYR A 207 20.91 -1.14 -7.16
N ASN A 208 20.38 -0.20 -7.93
CA ASN A 208 19.05 0.36 -7.70
C ASN A 208 18.30 0.55 -9.01
N PHE A 209 16.98 0.45 -8.96
CA PHE A 209 16.10 0.86 -10.04
C PHE A 209 14.67 0.90 -9.52
N SER A 210 13.81 1.61 -10.24
CA SER A 210 12.39 1.65 -9.93
C SER A 210 11.56 1.50 -11.19
N PHE A 211 10.39 0.89 -11.01
CA PHE A 211 9.41 0.74 -12.06
C PHE A 211 8.01 0.79 -11.47
N HIS A 212 7.05 1.13 -12.32
CA HIS A 212 5.64 1.01 -11.98
C HIS A 212 4.88 0.31 -13.08
N VAL A 213 3.78 -0.32 -12.67
CA VAL A 213 2.85 -1.03 -13.52
C VAL A 213 1.46 -0.45 -13.30
N VAL A 214 0.75 -0.15 -14.38
CA VAL A 214 -0.64 0.35 -14.33
C VAL A 214 -1.55 -0.65 -15.01
N ILE A 215 -2.64 -1.01 -14.34
CA ILE A 215 -3.69 -1.89 -14.87
C ILE A 215 -4.64 -1.04 -15.72
N GLY A 216 -4.50 -1.11 -17.04
CA GLY A 216 -5.20 -0.18 -17.93
C GLY A 216 -6.61 -0.63 -18.33
N SER A 217 -6.92 -1.92 -18.21
CA SER A 217 -8.18 -2.48 -18.72
C SER A 217 -8.79 -3.54 -17.80
N GLN A 218 -10.11 -3.73 -17.91
CA GLN A 218 -10.85 -4.71 -17.10
C GLN A 218 -10.37 -6.15 -17.35
N ALA A 219 -9.90 -6.43 -18.57
CA ALA A 219 -9.33 -7.72 -18.93
C ALA A 219 -8.05 -8.05 -18.15
N GLU A 220 -7.38 -7.04 -17.58
CA GLU A 220 -6.14 -7.18 -16.80
C GLU A 220 -6.39 -7.29 -15.29
N GLU A 221 -7.62 -7.12 -14.81
CA GLU A 221 -7.96 -7.21 -13.39
C GLU A 221 -7.67 -8.60 -12.79
N GLY A 222 -7.15 -8.64 -11.57
CA GLY A 222 -6.98 -9.92 -10.88
C GLY A 222 -5.90 -9.88 -9.81
N GLN A 223 -5.56 -11.07 -9.31
CA GLN A 223 -4.54 -11.24 -8.29
C GLN A 223 -3.16 -11.37 -8.93
N TYR A 224 -2.25 -10.49 -8.55
CA TYR A 224 -0.87 -10.47 -9.00
C TYR A 224 0.08 -10.89 -7.86
N SER A 225 1.09 -11.68 -8.19
CA SER A 225 2.16 -12.08 -7.26
C SER A 225 3.49 -11.58 -7.80
N LEU A 226 4.17 -10.74 -7.02
CA LEU A 226 5.52 -10.26 -7.27
C LEU A 226 6.51 -11.12 -6.50
N ASN A 227 7.44 -11.73 -7.23
CA ASN A 227 8.52 -12.53 -6.66
C ASN A 227 9.87 -12.01 -7.13
N PHE A 228 10.87 -12.14 -6.27
CA PHE A 228 12.27 -11.94 -6.59
C PHE A 228 12.96 -13.29 -6.73
N HIS A 229 13.76 -13.44 -7.78
CA HIS A 229 14.48 -14.66 -8.09
C HIS A 229 15.98 -14.39 -8.14
N ASN A 230 16.73 -15.17 -7.38
CA ASN A 230 18.18 -15.28 -7.47
C ASN A 230 18.55 -16.72 -7.85
N CYS A 231 18.66 -16.97 -9.15
CA CYS A 231 18.88 -18.31 -9.68
C CYS A 231 20.31 -18.84 -9.46
N TYR A 232 21.25 -18.00 -9.04
CA TYR A 232 22.56 -18.48 -8.57
C TYR A 232 22.42 -19.38 -7.34
N ASN A 233 21.47 -19.07 -6.47
CA ASN A 233 21.21 -19.84 -5.25
C ASN A 233 20.27 -21.03 -5.47
N SER A 234 19.86 -21.32 -6.71
CA SER A 234 19.03 -22.50 -6.99
C SER A 234 19.82 -23.82 -6.90
N ARG A 235 21.15 -23.75 -6.95
CA ARG A 235 22.02 -24.93 -6.85
C ARG A 235 22.35 -25.22 -5.38
N PRO A 236 21.95 -26.38 -4.84
CA PRO A 236 22.28 -26.76 -3.47
C PRO A 236 23.80 -26.71 -3.25
N GLY A 237 24.25 -26.06 -2.17
CA GLY A 237 25.67 -25.98 -1.79
C GLY A 237 26.49 -24.88 -2.45
N GLN A 238 25.93 -24.09 -3.38
CA GLN A 238 26.59 -22.92 -3.99
C GLN A 238 25.89 -21.59 -3.64
N GLU A 239 25.08 -21.58 -2.60
CA GLU A 239 24.30 -20.41 -2.19
C GLU A 239 25.19 -19.27 -1.69
N GLN A 240 24.98 -18.08 -2.25
CA GLN A 240 25.66 -16.86 -1.84
C GLN A 240 24.67 -15.92 -1.13
N PRO A 241 25.05 -15.34 0.02
CA PRO A 241 24.23 -14.35 0.69
C PRO A 241 24.12 -13.08 -0.16
N PHE A 242 22.94 -12.47 -0.19
CA PHE A 242 22.70 -11.17 -0.81
C PHE A 242 21.86 -10.27 0.09
N ASP A 243 21.97 -8.96 -0.14
CA ASP A 243 21.16 -7.97 0.55
C ASP A 243 20.21 -7.32 -0.45
N ILE A 244 18.93 -7.20 -0.08
CA ILE A 244 17.90 -6.55 -0.89
C ILE A 244 17.04 -5.63 -0.03
N THR A 245 16.86 -4.40 -0.47
CA THR A 245 15.88 -3.46 0.10
C THR A 245 14.93 -2.97 -0.98
N VAL A 246 13.68 -3.41 -0.88
CA VAL A 246 12.61 -3.08 -1.82
C VAL A 246 11.46 -2.39 -1.11
N MET A 247 11.01 -1.29 -1.69
CA MET A 247 9.77 -0.60 -1.34
C MET A 247 8.71 -0.99 -2.36
N ILE A 248 7.53 -1.36 -1.89
CA ILE A 248 6.41 -1.72 -2.75
C ILE A 248 5.22 -0.86 -2.34
N ARG A 249 4.57 -0.22 -3.30
CA ARG A 249 3.31 0.51 -3.10
C ARG A 249 2.26 -0.03 -4.06
N GLU A 250 1.20 -0.59 -3.49
CA GLU A 250 0.04 -1.10 -4.21
C GLU A 250 -1.15 -0.19 -3.97
N LYS A 251 -1.81 0.24 -5.04
CA LYS A 251 -2.95 1.13 -4.94
C LYS A 251 -4.05 0.72 -5.92
N ASN A 252 -5.26 0.62 -5.41
CA ASN A 252 -6.48 0.59 -6.21
C ASN A 252 -7.13 2.00 -6.20
N PRO A 253 -8.06 2.29 -7.11
CA PRO A 253 -8.69 3.62 -7.20
C PRO A 253 -9.28 4.12 -5.86
N GLU A 254 -9.85 3.20 -5.08
CA GLU A 254 -10.51 3.48 -3.80
C GLU A 254 -9.56 3.41 -2.59
N GLY A 255 -8.26 3.13 -2.77
CA GLY A 255 -7.28 3.09 -1.69
C GLY A 255 -6.26 1.94 -1.79
N PHE A 256 -5.64 1.61 -0.67
CA PHE A 256 -4.54 0.62 -0.59
C PHE A 256 -5.00 -0.83 -0.34
N LEU A 257 -6.32 -1.09 -0.37
CA LEU A 257 -6.86 -2.43 -0.13
C LEU A 257 -6.83 -3.27 -1.42
N SER A 258 -6.51 -4.55 -1.26
CA SER A 258 -6.58 -5.53 -2.35
C SER A 258 -8.02 -5.68 -2.85
N ALA A 259 -8.18 -5.96 -4.15
CA ALA A 259 -9.49 -6.12 -4.79
C ALA A 259 -10.40 -7.14 -4.07
N ALA A 260 -9.81 -8.22 -3.55
CA ALA A 260 -10.53 -9.26 -2.80
C ALA A 260 -10.96 -8.83 -1.39
N GLU A 261 -10.33 -7.80 -0.81
CA GLU A 261 -10.56 -7.35 0.57
C GLU A 261 -11.49 -6.14 0.65
N ILE A 262 -11.54 -5.32 -0.40
CA ILE A 262 -12.45 -4.16 -0.50
C ILE A 262 -13.91 -4.51 -0.16
N PRO A 263 -14.56 -5.54 -0.75
CA PRO A 263 -15.94 -5.87 -0.42
C PRO A 263 -16.08 -6.39 1.03
N LEU A 264 -15.07 -7.09 1.53
CA LEU A 264 -15.06 -7.65 2.88
C LEU A 264 -15.02 -6.53 3.94
N PHE A 265 -14.15 -5.53 3.75
CA PHE A 265 -14.11 -4.35 4.63
C PHE A 265 -15.44 -3.58 4.62
N LYS A 266 -16.04 -3.35 3.44
CA LYS A 266 -17.34 -2.68 3.31
C LYS A 266 -18.42 -3.42 4.09
N LEU A 267 -18.44 -4.76 4.01
CA LEU A 267 -19.38 -5.58 4.78
C LEU A 267 -19.17 -5.40 6.29
N TYR A 268 -17.93 -5.46 6.78
CA TYR A 268 -17.65 -5.27 8.21
C TYR A 268 -18.08 -3.89 8.71
N MET A 269 -17.88 -2.83 7.93
CA MET A 269 -18.31 -1.48 8.29
C MET A 269 -19.84 -1.38 8.43
N VAL A 270 -20.58 -1.97 7.48
CA VAL A 270 -22.06 -2.01 7.53
C VAL A 270 -22.54 -2.80 8.74
N MET A 271 -21.97 -3.99 8.98
CA MET A 271 -22.37 -4.84 10.11
C MET A 271 -22.05 -4.18 11.46
N SER A 272 -20.91 -3.51 11.57
CA SER A 272 -20.54 -2.77 12.79
C SER A 272 -21.56 -1.67 13.10
N ALA A 273 -21.99 -0.89 12.10
CA ALA A 273 -23.02 0.13 12.26
C ALA A 273 -24.37 -0.48 12.68
N CYS A 274 -24.79 -1.59 12.08
CA CYS A 274 -26.01 -2.30 12.45
C CYS A 274 -25.99 -2.79 13.91
N PHE A 275 -24.89 -3.41 14.35
CA PHE A 275 -24.75 -3.89 15.72
C PHE A 275 -24.67 -2.74 16.73
N LEU A 276 -24.01 -1.63 16.38
CA LEU A 276 -24.01 -0.43 17.21
C LEU A 276 -25.42 0.12 17.39
N ALA A 277 -26.19 0.24 16.31
CA ALA A 277 -27.58 0.70 16.35
C ALA A 277 -28.48 -0.23 17.21
N ALA A 278 -28.34 -1.56 17.04
CA ALA A 278 -29.05 -2.54 17.85
C ALA A 278 -28.67 -2.44 19.33
N GLY A 279 -27.38 -2.24 19.64
CA GLY A 279 -26.88 -2.03 21.00
C GLY A 279 -27.47 -0.78 21.65
N ILE A 280 -27.47 0.35 20.93
CA ILE A 280 -28.08 1.60 21.40
C ILE A 280 -29.58 1.42 21.65
N PHE A 281 -30.30 0.73 20.75
CA PHE A 281 -31.73 0.44 20.90
C PHE A 281 -32.00 -0.40 22.16
N TRP A 282 -31.24 -1.48 22.36
CA TRP A 282 -31.37 -2.35 23.53
C TRP A 282 -31.08 -1.62 24.84
N VAL A 283 -30.00 -0.85 24.91
CA VAL A 283 -29.67 -0.06 26.10
C VAL A 283 -30.77 0.97 26.38
N SER A 284 -31.27 1.63 25.33
CA SER A 284 -32.36 2.61 25.47
C SER A 284 -33.66 1.97 26.03
N LEU A 285 -34.00 0.76 25.58
CA LEU A 285 -35.15 0.01 26.10
C LEU A 285 -34.97 -0.35 27.59
N LEU A 286 -33.79 -0.85 27.97
CA LEU A 286 -33.48 -1.19 29.36
C LEU A 286 -33.49 0.06 30.26
N CYS A 287 -32.93 1.17 29.81
CA CYS A 287 -32.98 2.44 30.53
C CYS A 287 -34.41 2.97 30.69
N ARG A 288 -35.26 2.83 29.66
CA ARG A 288 -36.69 3.20 29.76
C ARG A 288 -37.42 2.35 30.79
N ASN A 289 -37.29 1.03 30.71
CA ASN A 289 -37.99 0.10 31.63
C ASN A 289 -37.51 0.20 33.08
N THR A 290 -36.23 0.51 33.30
CA THR A 290 -35.71 0.76 34.65
C THR A 290 -36.17 2.11 35.20
N MET A 291 -36.27 3.16 34.37
CA MET A 291 -36.85 4.44 34.79
C MET A 291 -38.34 4.32 35.15
N THR A 292 -39.17 3.65 34.35
CA THR A 292 -40.58 3.41 34.69
C THR A 292 -40.74 2.58 35.97
N ASN A 293 -39.94 1.51 36.15
CA ASN A 293 -39.96 0.74 37.40
C ASN A 293 -39.51 1.55 38.62
N SER A 294 -38.52 2.43 38.47
CA SER A 294 -38.10 3.32 39.56
C SER A 294 -39.17 4.35 39.93
N GLY A 295 -39.87 4.93 38.96
CA GLY A 295 -41.00 5.84 39.18
C GLY A 295 -42.21 5.15 39.81
N PHE A 296 -42.52 3.91 39.41
CA PHE A 296 -43.58 3.12 40.02
C PHE A 296 -43.26 2.73 41.48
N ARG A 297 -41.99 2.39 41.76
CA ARG A 297 -41.52 2.06 43.11
C ARG A 297 -41.50 3.28 44.05
N GLU A 298 -41.13 4.46 43.54
CA GLU A 298 -41.27 5.72 44.29
C GLU A 298 -42.73 6.10 44.52
N GLY A 299 -43.62 5.88 43.54
CA GLY A 299 -45.06 6.07 43.67
C GLY A 299 -45.66 5.19 44.78
N LEU A 300 -45.34 3.89 44.79
CA LEU A 300 -45.77 2.97 45.84
C LEU A 300 -45.20 3.32 47.22
N SER A 301 -43.95 3.79 47.29
CA SER A 301 -43.37 4.25 48.57
C SER A 301 -44.08 5.49 49.13
N LYS A 302 -44.48 6.43 48.26
CA LYS A 302 -45.28 7.61 48.68
C LYS A 302 -46.68 7.21 49.14
N VAL A 303 -47.36 6.32 48.41
CA VAL A 303 -48.70 5.85 48.81
C VAL A 303 -48.66 5.14 50.16
N ASN A 304 -47.66 4.27 50.38
CA ASN A 304 -47.54 3.53 51.65
C ASN A 304 -47.23 4.46 52.86
N LYS A 305 -46.44 5.52 52.67
CA LYS A 305 -46.23 6.56 53.69
C LYS A 305 -47.49 7.38 53.98
N THR A 306 -48.31 7.63 52.95
CA THR A 306 -49.56 8.41 53.09
C THR A 306 -50.66 7.58 53.77
N ALA A 307 -50.68 6.27 53.53
CA ALA A 307 -51.56 5.32 54.23
C ALA A 307 -51.19 5.18 55.71
N SER A 308 -49.89 5.01 56.03
CA SER A 308 -49.41 4.90 57.42
C SER A 308 -49.59 6.18 58.24
N GLY A 309 -49.64 7.37 57.61
CA GLY A 309 -49.93 8.63 58.29
C GLY A 309 -51.43 8.88 58.56
N ARG A 310 -52.32 8.12 57.94
CA ARG A 310 -53.79 8.19 58.16
C ARG A 310 -54.30 7.24 59.24
N GLU A 311 -53.49 6.28 59.69
CA GLU A 311 -53.84 5.37 60.81
C GLU A 311 -53.32 5.84 62.18
N LEU A 312 -52.81 7.09 62.27
CA LEU A 312 -52.29 7.70 63.51
C LEU A 312 -53.08 8.95 63.96
N LEU A 313 -54.33 9.09 63.50
CA LEU A 313 -55.31 10.06 63.99
C LEU A 313 -56.58 9.31 64.41
#